data_AF-A0A329MJR4-F1
#
_entry.id   AF-A0A329MJR4-F1
#
_cell.length_a   1.000
_cell.length_b   1.000
_cell.length_c   1.000
_cell.angle_alpha   90.00
_cell.angle_beta   90.00
_cell.angle_gamma   90.00
#
_symmetry.space_group_name_H-M   'P 1'
#
loop_
_entity.id
_entity.type
_entity.pdbx_description
1 polymer ?
#
loop_
_entity_poly.entity_id
_entity_poly.type
_entity_poly.pdbx_seq_one_letter_code
_entity_poly.pdbx_strand_id
1 'polypeptide(L)'
;MNTTAGNELMRNGTEMINKGAFGAAAFYFFGAAKTNPAQLEAWMNLFVSLQQLDRQVDLQILLARYAQLGLPFAPPFAAAAATVYRNNPLALRDWIEATRANGVADKDSKEMFDALKADVDQACAQLTEQLTAEQLEEKGIMPLLRIAAYKTPLELWAEQPDDQVLSRIEEAITTMEYANALEALQTLALFPLPRTETILRKCCRDEQFSTKLQTHALITLRKAGISGNIRVAKNGKTWTVDLENPETPLEDKLPDAFEPIMNWVSAWLAKENGVIDGPSFAKLTAEPTQINAAAIMEKIGEKALPQIVMMSAGFMLKEAYLHYYPDIPYTGYQVGEWGYALLDLIQAYTKHAEIEWEYGKLPALSGTAIRRREWLVDAIPELKDVVNKTAAGEEEE
;
A
#
# COMPACT_ATOMS: atom_id res chain seq x y z
N MET A 1 22.84 -0.67 33.52
CA MET A 1 22.72 0.69 32.95
C MET A 1 21.94 0.73 31.63
N ASN A 2 21.81 -0.36 30.85
CA ASN A 2 21.07 -0.36 29.56
C ASN A 2 19.52 -0.44 29.66
N THR A 3 18.94 -0.73 30.82
CA THR A 3 17.48 -0.89 30.97
C THR A 3 16.71 0.43 30.94
N THR A 4 17.30 1.52 31.43
CA THR A 4 16.63 2.83 31.48
C THR A 4 16.46 3.43 30.08
N ALA A 5 17.49 3.33 29.23
CA ALA A 5 17.43 3.84 27.85
C ALA A 5 16.44 3.04 26.99
N GLY A 6 16.44 1.70 27.10
CA GLY A 6 15.47 0.86 26.40
C GLY A 6 14.02 1.16 26.80
N ASN A 7 13.76 1.37 28.10
CA ASN A 7 12.44 1.71 28.61
C ASN A 7 11.96 3.10 28.14
N GLU A 8 12.87 4.08 28.03
CA GLU A 8 12.53 5.40 27.50
C GLU A 8 12.17 5.34 26.01
N LEU A 9 12.94 4.58 25.22
CA LEU A 9 12.64 4.35 23.80
C LEU A 9 11.27 3.68 23.63
N MET A 10 10.96 2.66 24.43
CA MET A 10 9.63 2.03 24.42
C MET A 10 8.52 3.03 24.73
N ARG A 11 8.68 3.84 25.79
CA ARG A 11 7.69 4.86 26.17
C ARG A 11 7.45 5.87 25.05
N ASN A 12 8.52 6.37 24.44
CA ASN A 12 8.42 7.33 23.33
C ASN A 12 7.76 6.68 22.11
N GLY A 13 8.10 5.43 21.79
CA GLY A 13 7.47 4.67 20.70
C GLY A 13 5.96 4.49 20.91
N THR A 14 5.54 4.13 22.13
CA THR A 14 4.11 3.99 22.48
C THR A 14 3.36 5.31 22.36
N GLU A 15 3.96 6.42 22.80
CA GLU A 15 3.36 7.75 22.64
C GLU A 15 3.14 8.09 21.15
N MET A 16 4.10 7.76 20.28
CA MET A 16 4.00 8.00 18.84
C MET A 16 2.94 7.12 18.16
N ILE A 17 2.85 5.83 18.52
CA ILE A 17 1.77 4.95 18.02
C ILE A 17 0.40 5.51 18.38
N ASN A 18 0.20 5.97 19.61
CA ASN A 18 -1.09 6.50 20.07
C ASN A 18 -1.50 7.78 19.32
N LYS A 19 -0.53 8.48 18.71
CA LYS A 19 -0.75 9.65 17.85
C LYS A 19 -0.92 9.29 16.37
N GLY A 20 -0.82 8.01 16.00
CA GLY A 20 -0.80 7.56 14.59
C GLY A 20 0.52 7.85 13.86
N ALA A 21 1.58 8.23 14.60
CA ALA A 21 2.89 8.57 14.08
C ALA A 21 3.75 7.31 13.88
N PHE A 22 3.30 6.39 13.01
CA PHE A 22 3.89 5.07 12.88
C PHE A 22 5.36 5.07 12.43
N GLY A 23 5.81 6.07 11.68
CA GLY A 23 7.22 6.21 11.29
C GLY A 23 8.12 6.55 12.46
N ALA A 24 7.73 7.55 13.25
CA ALA A 24 8.45 7.92 14.47
C ALA A 24 8.43 6.77 15.50
N ALA A 25 7.30 6.06 15.62
CA ALA A 25 7.20 4.88 16.45
C ALA A 25 8.20 3.79 16.02
N ALA A 26 8.27 3.47 14.72
CA ALA A 26 9.21 2.47 14.20
C ALA A 26 10.65 2.81 14.55
N PHE A 27 11.05 4.08 14.46
CA PHE A 27 12.39 4.55 14.88
C PHE A 27 12.70 4.19 16.34
N TYR A 28 11.79 4.53 17.26
CA TYR A 28 11.99 4.29 18.68
C TYR A 28 11.98 2.80 19.03
N PHE A 29 11.06 2.01 18.46
CA PHE A 29 11.00 0.57 18.71
C PHE A 29 12.20 -0.17 18.11
N PHE A 30 12.72 0.28 16.97
CA PHE A 30 13.97 -0.21 16.42
C PHE A 30 15.16 0.06 17.35
N GLY A 31 15.27 1.27 17.90
CA GLY A 31 16.26 1.59 18.93
C GLY A 31 16.12 0.71 20.18
N ALA A 32 14.90 0.47 20.65
CA ALA A 32 14.62 -0.38 21.80
C ALA A 32 15.03 -1.85 21.52
N ALA A 33 14.65 -2.39 20.37
CA ALA A 33 15.01 -3.74 19.94
C ALA A 33 16.53 -3.92 19.78
N LYS A 34 17.24 -2.90 19.27
CA LYS A 34 18.71 -2.90 19.19
C LYS A 34 19.38 -2.85 20.56
N THR A 35 18.80 -2.09 21.49
CA THR A 35 19.33 -1.92 22.86
C THR A 35 19.11 -3.18 23.69
N ASN A 36 17.96 -3.84 23.54
CA ASN A 36 17.61 -5.08 24.20
C ASN A 36 16.91 -6.05 23.22
N PRO A 37 17.68 -6.87 22.47
CA PRO A 37 17.10 -7.81 21.50
C PRO A 37 16.15 -8.84 22.13
N ALA A 38 16.27 -9.10 23.44
CA ALA A 38 15.39 -10.01 24.18
C ALA A 38 13.98 -9.43 24.45
N GLN A 39 13.76 -8.13 24.19
CA GLN A 39 12.49 -7.47 24.48
C GLN A 39 11.46 -7.72 23.37
N LEU A 40 10.62 -8.73 23.56
CA LEU A 40 9.56 -9.12 22.60
C LEU A 40 8.65 -7.96 22.18
N GLU A 41 8.23 -7.12 23.13
CA GLU A 41 7.35 -5.98 22.87
C GLU A 41 7.96 -4.96 21.89
N ALA A 42 9.28 -4.78 21.90
CA ALA A 42 9.95 -3.88 20.97
C ALA A 42 9.82 -4.40 19.53
N TRP A 43 10.02 -5.70 19.32
CA TRP A 43 9.86 -6.35 18.01
C TRP A 43 8.42 -6.32 17.53
N MET A 44 7.45 -6.60 18.41
CA MET A 44 6.03 -6.56 18.07
C MET A 44 5.57 -5.17 17.67
N ASN A 45 5.93 -4.15 18.45
CA ASN A 45 5.53 -2.78 18.13
C ASN A 45 6.27 -2.20 16.92
N LEU A 46 7.53 -2.61 16.69
CA LEU A 46 8.24 -2.30 15.45
C LEU A 46 7.55 -2.92 14.23
N PHE A 47 7.18 -4.20 14.31
CA PHE A 47 6.43 -4.89 13.26
C PHE A 47 5.11 -4.17 12.95
N VAL A 48 4.30 -3.87 13.97
CA VAL A 48 3.03 -3.15 13.81
C VAL A 48 3.25 -1.80 13.16
N SER A 49 4.27 -1.05 13.61
CA SER A 49 4.58 0.28 13.06
C SER A 49 4.93 0.21 11.57
N LEU A 50 5.79 -0.74 11.17
CA LEU A 50 6.17 -0.94 9.78
C LEU A 50 5.01 -1.47 8.92
N GLN A 51 4.11 -2.26 9.50
CA GLN A 51 2.90 -2.75 8.83
C GLN A 51 1.94 -1.61 8.49
N GLN A 52 1.75 -0.66 9.39
CA GLN A 52 0.93 0.54 9.14
C GLN A 52 1.57 1.50 8.11
N LEU A 53 2.85 1.32 7.81
CA LEU A 53 3.57 2.06 6.77
C LEU A 53 3.66 1.30 5.44
N ASP A 54 3.06 0.10 5.35
CA ASP A 54 3.10 -0.81 4.20
C ASP A 54 4.53 -1.17 3.72
N ARG A 55 5.48 -1.29 4.65
CA ARG A 55 6.90 -1.57 4.34
C ARG A 55 7.17 -3.07 4.26
N GLN A 56 6.57 -3.74 3.27
CA GLN A 56 6.59 -5.21 3.12
C GLN A 56 8.01 -5.82 3.16
N VAL A 57 8.98 -5.21 2.46
CA VAL A 57 10.37 -5.69 2.45
C VAL A 57 11.01 -5.59 3.84
N ASP A 58 10.76 -4.50 4.55
CA ASP A 58 11.28 -4.32 5.92
C ASP A 58 10.63 -5.33 6.89
N LEU A 59 9.35 -5.65 6.71
CA LEU A 59 8.65 -6.69 7.47
C LEU A 59 9.23 -8.08 7.23
N GLN A 60 9.57 -8.42 5.98
CA GLN A 60 10.27 -9.68 5.65
C GLN A 60 11.59 -9.77 6.44
N ILE A 61 12.44 -8.74 6.33
CA ILE A 61 13.74 -8.71 7.00
C ILE A 61 13.57 -8.82 8.53
N LEU A 62 12.60 -8.09 9.09
CA LEU A 62 12.31 -8.12 10.52
C LEU A 62 11.86 -9.51 11.00
N LEU A 63 10.89 -10.12 10.32
CA LEU A 63 10.39 -11.45 10.69
C LEU A 63 11.47 -12.52 10.55
N ALA A 64 12.32 -12.43 9.52
CA ALA A 64 13.44 -13.33 9.33
C ALA A 64 14.42 -13.29 10.49
N ARG A 65 14.75 -12.09 10.98
CA ARG A 65 15.64 -11.93 12.14
C ARG A 65 14.98 -12.31 13.44
N TYR A 66 13.72 -11.95 13.63
CA TYR A 66 12.95 -12.35 14.80
C TYR A 66 13.04 -13.87 15.05
N ALA A 67 12.85 -14.67 13.99
CA ALA A 67 12.94 -16.12 14.07
C ALA A 67 14.33 -16.63 14.48
N GLN A 68 15.40 -15.88 14.20
CA GLN A 68 16.78 -16.23 14.54
C GLN A 68 17.20 -15.84 15.97
N LEU A 69 16.42 -14.98 16.65
CA LEU A 69 16.79 -14.46 17.97
C LEU A 69 16.48 -15.42 19.13
N GLY A 70 15.83 -16.55 18.88
CA GLY A 70 15.42 -17.47 19.94
C GLY A 70 14.30 -16.94 20.83
N LEU A 71 13.55 -15.93 20.37
CA LEU A 71 12.46 -15.32 21.14
C LEU A 71 11.23 -16.24 21.18
N PRO A 72 10.42 -16.16 22.26
CA PRO A 72 9.19 -16.95 22.38
C PRO A 72 8.26 -16.75 21.19
N PHE A 73 7.45 -17.74 20.87
CA PHE A 73 6.43 -17.60 19.83
C PHE A 73 5.43 -16.48 20.17
N ALA A 74 5.10 -15.65 19.16
CA ALA A 74 4.05 -14.64 19.22
C ALA A 74 2.98 -14.94 18.15
N PRO A 75 1.72 -15.26 18.53
CA PRO A 75 0.66 -15.61 17.59
C PRO A 75 0.43 -14.61 16.44
N PRO A 76 0.48 -13.28 16.66
CA PRO A 76 0.34 -12.31 15.57
C PRO A 76 1.36 -12.48 14.44
N PHE A 77 2.55 -13.00 14.73
CA PHE A 77 3.59 -13.21 13.73
C PHE A 77 3.36 -14.41 12.81
N ALA A 78 2.55 -15.39 13.22
CA ALA A 78 2.24 -16.53 12.35
C ALA A 78 1.43 -16.09 11.11
N ALA A 79 0.33 -15.36 11.33
CA ALA A 79 -0.50 -14.83 10.25
C ALA A 79 0.28 -13.80 9.39
N ALA A 80 1.11 -12.98 10.04
CA ALA A 80 1.99 -12.05 9.36
C ALA A 80 3.00 -12.76 8.44
N ALA A 81 3.70 -13.79 8.94
CA ALA A 81 4.67 -14.54 8.15
C ALA A 81 4.03 -15.22 6.94
N ALA A 82 2.85 -15.82 7.11
CA ALA A 82 2.10 -16.40 6.00
C ALA A 82 1.73 -15.37 4.92
N THR A 83 1.42 -14.14 5.33
CA THR A 83 1.09 -13.04 4.41
C THR A 83 2.34 -12.51 3.69
N VAL A 84 3.38 -12.19 4.47
CA VAL A 84 4.59 -11.51 4.04
C VAL A 84 5.49 -12.43 3.18
N TYR A 85 5.45 -13.73 3.42
CA TYR A 85 6.17 -14.76 2.65
C TYR A 85 5.26 -15.57 1.72
N ARG A 86 4.04 -15.09 1.41
CA ARG A 86 3.09 -15.81 0.55
C ARG A 86 3.69 -16.28 -0.78
N ASN A 87 4.57 -15.45 -1.36
CA ASN A 87 5.24 -15.73 -2.63
C ASN A 87 6.66 -16.30 -2.47
N ASN A 88 7.07 -16.64 -1.24
CA ASN A 88 8.37 -17.24 -0.94
C ASN A 88 8.20 -18.39 0.07
N PRO A 89 7.75 -19.57 -0.39
CA PRO A 89 7.50 -20.71 0.48
C PRO A 89 8.78 -21.25 1.15
N LEU A 90 9.97 -21.05 0.56
CA LEU A 90 11.23 -21.42 1.20
C LEU A 90 11.44 -20.64 2.50
N ALA A 91 11.30 -19.31 2.46
CA ALA A 91 11.41 -18.47 3.64
C ALA A 91 10.32 -18.79 4.68
N LEU A 92 9.09 -19.02 4.23
CA LEU A 92 7.98 -19.37 5.13
C LEU A 92 8.26 -20.68 5.88
N ARG A 93 8.74 -21.72 5.17
CA ARG A 93 9.13 -23.00 5.76
C ARG A 93 10.20 -22.82 6.83
N ASP A 94 11.30 -22.17 6.46
CA ASP A 94 12.44 -21.94 7.35
C ASP A 94 12.00 -21.12 8.59
N TRP A 95 11.07 -20.17 8.41
CA TRP A 95 10.52 -19.36 9.50
C TRP A 95 9.67 -20.20 10.46
N ILE A 96 8.82 -21.09 9.94
CA ILE A 96 8.02 -22.02 10.75
C ILE A 96 8.94 -22.92 11.58
N GLU A 97 9.99 -23.48 10.97
CA GLU A 97 10.94 -24.36 11.65
C GLU A 97 11.70 -23.63 12.77
N ALA A 98 12.26 -22.45 12.46
CA ALA A 98 12.98 -21.64 13.42
C ALA A 98 12.09 -21.21 14.60
N THR A 99 10.87 -20.78 14.32
CA THR A 99 9.94 -20.31 15.37
C THR A 99 9.42 -21.46 16.23
N ARG A 100 9.19 -22.65 15.64
CA ARG A 100 8.81 -23.86 16.37
C ARG A 100 9.90 -24.28 17.37
N ALA A 101 11.16 -24.20 16.96
CA ALA A 101 12.30 -24.53 17.81
C ALA A 101 12.39 -23.63 19.06
N ASN A 102 11.87 -22.40 18.97
CA ASN A 102 11.90 -21.41 20.06
C ASN A 102 10.76 -21.58 21.10
N GLY A 103 9.93 -22.61 20.95
CA GLY A 103 8.90 -22.96 21.94
C GLY A 103 7.52 -22.38 21.63
N VAL A 104 6.74 -23.13 20.84
CA VAL A 104 5.29 -22.92 20.71
C VAL A 104 4.62 -23.54 21.94
N ALA A 105 3.95 -22.72 22.75
CA ALA A 105 3.49 -23.13 24.08
C ALA A 105 2.18 -23.91 24.05
N ASP A 106 1.21 -23.52 23.21
CA ASP A 106 -0.13 -24.10 23.16
C ASP A 106 -0.27 -25.19 22.07
N LYS A 107 -1.22 -26.10 22.29
CA LYS A 107 -1.48 -27.25 21.40
C LYS A 107 -2.04 -26.80 20.06
N ASP A 108 -2.93 -25.82 20.05
CA ASP A 108 -3.62 -25.33 18.86
C ASP A 108 -2.64 -24.69 17.88
N SER A 109 -1.70 -23.88 18.37
CA SER A 109 -0.63 -23.31 17.55
C SER A 109 0.31 -24.37 16.98
N LYS A 110 0.58 -25.45 17.72
CA LYS A 110 1.38 -26.58 17.20
C LYS A 110 0.65 -27.29 16.05
N GLU A 111 -0.63 -27.59 16.22
CA GLU A 111 -1.45 -28.22 15.19
C GLU A 111 -1.57 -27.33 13.94
N MET A 112 -1.74 -26.01 14.12
CA MET A 112 -1.70 -25.03 13.04
C MET A 112 -0.37 -25.06 12.28
N PHE A 113 0.77 -25.07 12.99
CA PHE A 113 2.09 -25.12 12.36
C PHE A 113 2.35 -26.44 11.63
N ASP A 114 1.88 -27.57 12.16
CA ASP A 114 2.03 -28.87 11.49
C ASP A 114 1.21 -28.91 10.18
N ALA A 115 -0.02 -28.40 10.19
CA ALA A 115 -0.84 -28.27 8.99
C ALA A 115 -0.19 -27.33 7.95
N LEU A 116 0.20 -26.13 8.37
CA LEU A 116 0.84 -25.15 7.49
C LEU A 116 2.17 -25.66 6.93
N LYS A 117 2.97 -26.37 7.75
CA LYS A 117 4.25 -26.93 7.31
C LYS A 117 4.06 -27.97 6.20
N ALA A 118 3.06 -28.84 6.30
CA ALA A 118 2.81 -29.86 5.28
C ALA A 118 2.52 -29.23 3.91
N ASP A 119 1.64 -28.22 3.87
CA ASP A 119 1.29 -27.51 2.64
C ASP A 119 2.51 -26.76 2.05
N VAL A 120 3.29 -26.10 2.91
CA VAL A 120 4.48 -25.35 2.50
C VAL A 120 5.60 -26.29 2.04
N ASP A 121 5.81 -27.44 2.69
CA ASP A 121 6.81 -28.43 2.29
C ASP A 121 6.48 -29.00 0.91
N GLN A 122 5.20 -29.24 0.61
CA GLN A 122 4.75 -29.65 -0.73
C GLN A 122 5.05 -28.58 -1.78
N ALA A 123 4.72 -27.30 -1.50
CA ALA A 123 5.01 -26.19 -2.40
C ALA A 123 6.52 -26.00 -2.63
N CYS A 124 7.34 -26.17 -1.58
CA CYS A 124 8.80 -26.12 -1.68
C CYS A 124 9.34 -27.24 -2.57
N ALA A 125 8.86 -28.47 -2.37
CA ALA A 125 9.30 -29.63 -3.15
C ALA A 125 9.04 -29.41 -4.65
N GLN A 126 7.83 -28.97 -5.01
CA GLN A 126 7.45 -28.66 -6.40
C GLN A 126 8.34 -27.58 -7.01
N LEU A 127 8.67 -26.52 -6.26
CA LEU A 127 9.54 -25.45 -6.75
C LEU A 127 10.97 -25.91 -6.96
N THR A 128 11.53 -26.66 -6.02
CA THR A 128 12.92 -27.15 -6.10
C THR A 128 13.12 -28.28 -7.12
N GLU A 129 12.05 -28.97 -7.50
CA GLU A 129 12.08 -29.96 -8.59
C GLU A 129 12.13 -29.28 -9.97
N GLN A 130 11.50 -28.11 -10.10
CA GLN A 130 11.36 -27.41 -11.38
C GLN A 130 12.44 -26.35 -11.64
N LEU A 131 13.03 -25.79 -10.59
CA LEU A 131 13.91 -24.63 -10.67
C LEU A 131 15.22 -24.87 -9.92
N THR A 132 16.32 -24.41 -10.50
CA THR A 132 17.61 -24.37 -9.81
C THR A 132 17.62 -23.29 -8.72
N ALA A 133 18.59 -23.36 -7.81
CA ALA A 133 18.76 -22.33 -6.77
C ALA A 133 18.95 -20.91 -7.36
N GLU A 134 19.68 -20.80 -8.46
CA GLU A 134 19.88 -19.53 -9.17
C GLU A 134 18.56 -18.98 -9.74
N GLN A 135 17.76 -19.85 -10.38
CA GLN A 135 16.45 -19.47 -10.93
C GLN A 135 15.43 -19.10 -9.84
N LEU A 136 15.54 -19.69 -8.65
CA LEU A 136 14.72 -19.31 -7.50
C LEU A 136 15.11 -17.93 -6.98
N GLU A 137 16.41 -17.64 -6.87
CA GLU A 137 16.91 -16.33 -6.42
C GLU A 137 16.54 -15.22 -7.44
N GLU A 138 16.63 -15.48 -8.74
CA GLU A 138 16.15 -14.56 -9.80
C GLU A 138 14.66 -14.23 -9.67
N LYS A 139 13.86 -15.17 -9.17
CA LYS A 139 12.42 -14.97 -8.89
C LYS A 139 12.13 -14.38 -7.51
N GLY A 140 13.17 -14.00 -6.75
CA GLY A 140 13.03 -13.48 -5.40
C GLY A 140 12.65 -14.52 -4.35
N ILE A 141 12.71 -15.82 -4.69
CA ILE A 141 12.43 -16.93 -3.78
C ILE A 141 13.74 -17.33 -3.10
N MET A 142 13.97 -16.80 -1.90
CA MET A 142 15.23 -16.95 -1.17
C MET A 142 15.01 -17.58 0.22
N PRO A 143 15.99 -18.34 0.75
CA PRO A 143 15.96 -18.86 2.13
C PRO A 143 15.89 -17.75 3.18
N LEU A 144 15.34 -18.06 4.36
CA LEU A 144 15.14 -17.07 5.43
C LEU A 144 16.45 -16.42 5.90
N LEU A 145 17.53 -17.20 5.97
CA LEU A 145 18.85 -16.71 6.37
C LEU A 145 19.37 -15.62 5.43
N ARG A 146 19.09 -15.75 4.13
CA ARG A 146 19.46 -14.75 3.12
C ARG A 146 18.66 -13.47 3.31
N ILE A 147 17.36 -13.60 3.58
CA ILE A 147 16.48 -12.46 3.86
C ILE A 147 16.94 -11.69 5.11
N ALA A 148 17.27 -12.41 6.20
CA ALA A 148 17.72 -11.79 7.44
C ALA A 148 19.03 -10.99 7.30
N ALA A 149 19.83 -11.26 6.26
CA ALA A 149 21.10 -10.58 6.00
C ALA A 149 20.95 -9.21 5.30
N TYR A 150 19.80 -8.94 4.67
CA TYR A 150 19.54 -7.60 4.11
C TYR A 150 19.41 -6.57 5.23
N LYS A 151 19.77 -5.32 4.94
CA LYS A 151 19.63 -4.21 5.89
C LYS A 151 18.37 -3.42 5.57
N THR A 152 17.63 -3.04 6.61
CA THR A 152 16.50 -2.11 6.48
C THR A 152 17.02 -0.66 6.36
N PRO A 153 16.20 0.30 5.88
CA PRO A 153 16.59 1.72 5.89
C PRO A 153 16.96 2.23 7.28
N LEU A 154 16.22 1.80 8.33
CA LEU A 154 16.52 2.13 9.72
C LEU A 154 17.93 1.70 10.13
N GLU A 155 18.42 0.56 9.65
CA GLU A 155 19.77 0.07 9.95
C GLU A 155 20.85 0.76 9.14
N LEU A 156 20.64 0.85 7.83
CA LEU A 156 21.59 1.50 6.93
C LEU A 156 21.91 2.91 7.40
N TRP A 157 20.92 3.58 8.00
CA TRP A 157 21.03 4.96 8.40
C TRP A 157 21.41 5.13 9.87
N ALA A 158 21.10 4.16 10.76
CA ALA A 158 21.65 4.12 12.11
C ALA A 158 23.19 3.92 12.17
N GLU A 159 23.82 3.58 11.05
CA GLU A 159 25.28 3.45 10.91
C GLU A 159 25.96 4.77 10.46
N GLN A 160 25.20 5.83 10.21
CA GLN A 160 25.68 7.09 9.65
C GLN A 160 25.26 8.29 10.51
N PRO A 161 25.96 9.44 10.43
CA PRO A 161 25.49 10.68 11.05
C PRO A 161 24.16 11.16 10.43
N ASP A 162 23.25 11.64 11.28
CA ASP A 162 21.92 12.14 10.89
C ASP A 162 21.96 13.12 9.71
N ASP A 163 22.89 14.08 9.72
CA ASP A 163 23.04 15.07 8.64
C ASP A 163 23.41 14.45 7.29
N GLN A 164 24.20 13.39 7.30
CA GLN A 164 24.59 12.68 6.07
C GLN A 164 23.40 11.90 5.51
N VAL A 165 22.66 11.22 6.39
CA VAL A 165 21.43 10.48 6.04
C VAL A 165 20.42 11.42 5.39
N LEU A 166 20.07 12.51 6.08
CA LEU A 166 19.06 13.45 5.59
C LEU A 166 19.47 14.13 4.29
N SER A 167 20.77 14.42 4.10
CA SER A 167 21.25 15.03 2.85
C SER A 167 21.13 14.07 1.65
N ARG A 168 21.41 12.77 1.84
CA ARG A 168 21.24 11.77 0.79
C ARG A 168 19.77 11.56 0.42
N ILE A 169 18.89 11.60 1.40
CA ILE A 169 17.45 11.47 1.15
C ILE A 169 16.93 12.70 0.41
N GLU A 170 17.34 13.91 0.82
CA GLU A 170 16.99 15.15 0.12
C GLU A 170 17.49 15.14 -1.34
N GLU A 171 18.70 14.64 -1.58
CA GLU A 171 19.22 14.42 -2.93
C GLU A 171 18.38 13.41 -3.73
N ALA A 172 18.03 12.27 -3.13
CA ALA A 172 17.20 11.26 -3.78
C ALA A 172 15.81 11.80 -4.16
N ILE A 173 15.19 12.59 -3.29
CA ILE A 173 13.88 13.23 -3.55
C ILE A 173 13.97 14.20 -4.74
N THR A 174 15.08 14.93 -4.86
CA THR A 174 15.21 16.02 -5.84
C THR A 174 15.77 15.57 -7.19
N THR A 175 16.48 14.45 -7.26
CA THR A 175 17.24 14.04 -8.45
C THR A 175 16.71 12.76 -9.11
N MET A 176 15.93 11.95 -8.41
CA MET A 176 15.47 10.66 -8.93
C MET A 176 14.08 10.74 -9.57
N GLU A 177 13.77 9.72 -10.36
CA GLU A 177 12.41 9.50 -10.90
C GLU A 177 11.38 9.35 -9.78
N TYR A 178 10.11 9.59 -10.12
CA TYR A 178 9.00 9.66 -9.16
C TYR A 178 8.96 8.50 -8.15
N ALA A 179 9.13 7.25 -8.60
CA ALA A 179 9.06 6.07 -7.73
C ALA A 179 10.15 6.09 -6.64
N ASN A 180 11.38 6.44 -7.01
CA ASN A 180 12.51 6.52 -6.08
C ASN A 180 12.41 7.74 -5.17
N ALA A 181 11.96 8.88 -5.71
CA ALA A 181 11.70 10.08 -4.93
C ALA A 181 10.60 9.85 -3.89
N LEU A 182 9.53 9.12 -4.25
CA LEU A 182 8.47 8.73 -3.35
C LEU A 182 8.98 7.82 -2.22
N GLU A 183 9.75 6.79 -2.55
CA GLU A 183 10.32 5.90 -1.54
C GLU A 183 11.26 6.66 -0.58
N ALA A 184 12.14 7.51 -1.11
CA ALA A 184 13.00 8.37 -0.30
C ALA A 184 12.18 9.26 0.64
N LEU A 185 11.11 9.85 0.12
CA LEU A 185 10.18 10.68 0.89
C LEU A 185 9.44 9.89 1.96
N GLN A 186 8.95 8.68 1.67
CA GLN A 186 8.27 7.84 2.66
C GLN A 186 9.23 7.40 3.77
N THR A 187 10.48 7.16 3.41
CA THR A 187 11.49 6.74 4.37
C THR A 187 11.82 7.85 5.38
N LEU A 188 11.63 9.13 5.04
CA LEU A 188 11.75 10.24 6.01
C LEU A 188 10.83 10.08 7.22
N ALA A 189 9.67 9.41 7.09
CA ALA A 189 8.79 9.18 8.24
C ALA A 189 9.48 8.40 9.36
N LEU A 190 10.48 7.58 9.03
CA LEU A 190 11.25 6.77 9.97
C LEU A 190 12.30 7.57 10.74
N PHE A 191 12.45 8.87 10.49
CA PHE A 191 13.49 9.71 11.10
C PHE A 191 12.83 10.95 11.72
N PRO A 192 12.41 10.88 12.99
CA PRO A 192 11.75 11.98 13.69
C PRO A 192 12.75 13.09 14.10
N LEU A 193 13.45 13.65 13.11
CA LEU A 193 14.48 14.68 13.27
C LEU A 193 13.92 16.06 12.86
N PRO A 194 14.36 17.18 13.47
CA PRO A 194 13.86 18.52 13.12
C PRO A 194 14.02 18.88 11.64
N ARG A 195 15.11 18.42 11.01
CA ARG A 195 15.37 18.66 9.58
C ARG A 195 14.43 17.84 8.68
N THR A 196 13.89 16.71 9.14
CA THR A 196 12.87 15.93 8.41
C THR A 196 11.64 16.78 8.11
N GLU A 197 11.11 17.47 9.13
CA GLU A 197 9.98 18.38 8.97
C GLU A 197 10.29 19.48 7.95
N THR A 198 11.51 20.04 8.00
CA THR A 198 11.94 21.11 7.09
C THR A 198 11.95 20.63 5.64
N ILE A 199 12.51 19.44 5.37
CA ILE A 199 12.55 18.84 4.03
C ILE A 199 11.14 18.57 3.53
N LEU A 200 10.29 17.94 4.34
CA LEU A 200 8.93 17.60 3.94
C LEU A 200 8.05 18.84 3.71
N ARG A 201 8.14 19.86 4.57
CA ARG A 201 7.45 21.15 4.35
C ARG A 201 7.93 21.88 3.10
N LYS A 202 9.20 21.72 2.72
CA LYS A 202 9.71 22.23 1.44
C LYS A 202 9.06 21.46 0.29
N CYS A 203 9.03 20.14 0.36
CA CYS A 203 8.38 19.30 -0.64
C CYS A 203 6.90 19.67 -0.86
N CYS A 204 6.14 19.95 0.20
CA CYS A 204 4.74 20.39 0.06
C CYS A 204 4.55 21.71 -0.73
N ARG A 205 5.58 22.57 -0.80
CA ARG A 205 5.47 23.93 -1.36
C ARG A 205 6.22 24.13 -2.67
N ASP A 206 7.07 23.18 -3.04
CA ASP A 206 7.91 23.29 -4.21
C ASP A 206 7.14 22.84 -5.46
N GLU A 207 6.84 23.78 -6.34
CA GLU A 207 6.08 23.56 -7.58
C GLU A 207 6.84 22.71 -8.61
N GLN A 208 8.13 22.44 -8.40
CA GLN A 208 8.89 21.50 -9.24
C GLN A 208 8.52 20.04 -8.97
N PHE A 209 7.98 19.74 -7.79
CA PHE A 209 7.53 18.38 -7.49
C PHE A 209 6.15 18.10 -8.09
N SER A 210 5.94 16.83 -8.46
CA SER A 210 4.62 16.40 -8.89
C SER A 210 3.60 16.57 -7.76
N THR A 211 2.37 16.89 -8.14
CA THR A 211 1.24 17.09 -7.21
C THR A 211 1.02 15.88 -6.29
N LYS A 212 1.25 14.67 -6.81
CA LYS A 212 1.19 13.42 -6.05
C LYS A 212 2.30 13.35 -4.99
N LEU A 213 3.53 13.71 -5.35
CA LEU A 213 4.65 13.72 -4.40
C LEU A 213 4.42 14.74 -3.27
N GLN A 214 3.81 15.88 -3.58
CA GLN A 214 3.42 16.89 -2.59
C GLN A 214 2.34 16.38 -1.61
N THR A 215 1.38 15.57 -2.09
CA THR A 215 0.42 14.87 -1.20
C THR A 215 1.13 13.85 -0.33
N HIS A 216 2.02 13.04 -0.91
CA HIS A 216 2.79 12.08 -0.14
C HIS A 216 3.66 12.76 0.92
N ALA A 217 4.20 13.96 0.64
CA ALA A 217 4.88 14.77 1.64
C ALA A 217 4.00 15.08 2.86
N LEU A 218 2.73 15.45 2.64
CA LEU A 218 1.75 15.67 3.72
C LEU A 218 1.48 14.38 4.52
N ILE A 219 1.27 13.27 3.82
CA ILE A 219 1.05 11.96 4.45
C ILE A 219 2.27 11.57 5.30
N THR A 220 3.49 11.77 4.78
CA THR A 220 4.73 11.49 5.50
C THR A 220 4.92 12.40 6.70
N LEU A 221 4.57 13.69 6.63
CA LEU A 221 4.60 14.59 7.80
C LEU A 221 3.75 14.01 8.94
N ARG A 222 2.52 13.58 8.63
CA ARG A 222 1.62 12.94 9.60
C ARG A 222 2.21 11.64 10.16
N LYS A 223 2.73 10.76 9.29
CA LYS A 223 3.38 9.50 9.67
C LYS A 223 4.65 9.70 10.52
N ALA A 224 5.35 10.84 10.34
CA ALA A 224 6.49 11.26 11.16
C ALA A 224 6.08 11.87 12.51
N GLY A 225 4.79 12.05 12.78
CA GLY A 225 4.28 12.62 14.03
C GLY A 225 4.29 14.14 14.08
N ILE A 226 4.38 14.81 12.93
CA ILE A 226 4.29 16.26 12.83
C ILE A 226 2.82 16.66 12.85
N SER A 227 2.48 17.67 13.65
CA SER A 227 1.11 18.13 13.87
C SER A 227 0.89 19.57 13.39
N GLY A 228 -0.37 19.99 13.37
CA GLY A 228 -0.80 21.33 13.01
C GLY A 228 -0.89 21.59 11.51
N ASN A 229 -0.96 22.88 11.17
CA ASN A 229 -1.27 23.35 9.83
C ASN A 229 -0.05 23.34 8.89
N ILE A 230 -0.22 22.70 7.74
CA ILE A 230 0.78 22.65 6.66
C ILE A 230 0.25 23.40 5.45
N ARG A 231 1.09 24.27 4.88
CA ARG A 231 0.82 24.88 3.58
C ARG A 231 1.30 23.96 2.46
N VAL A 232 0.44 23.71 1.48
CA VAL A 232 0.75 22.93 0.29
C VAL A 232 0.39 23.75 -0.96
N ALA A 233 1.28 23.77 -1.95
CA ALA A 233 1.08 24.51 -3.21
C ALA A 233 0.91 23.52 -4.36
N LYS A 234 -0.31 23.40 -4.88
CA LYS A 234 -0.72 22.37 -5.84
C LYS A 234 -1.67 22.93 -6.89
N ASN A 235 -1.50 22.53 -8.14
CA ASN A 235 -2.39 22.90 -9.25
C ASN A 235 -2.60 24.43 -9.36
N GLY A 236 -1.53 25.20 -9.14
CA GLY A 236 -1.57 26.68 -9.16
C GLY A 236 -2.32 27.33 -7.99
N LYS A 237 -2.71 26.56 -6.96
CA LYS A 237 -3.39 27.04 -5.75
C LYS A 237 -2.57 26.70 -4.51
N THR A 238 -2.72 27.51 -3.46
CA THR A 238 -2.15 27.21 -2.14
C THR A 238 -3.28 26.82 -1.18
N TRP A 239 -3.07 25.74 -0.45
CA TRP A 239 -4.00 25.21 0.55
C TRP A 239 -3.33 25.19 1.93
N THR A 240 -4.13 25.20 2.97
CA THR A 240 -3.69 24.92 4.35
C THR A 240 -4.42 23.67 4.82
N VAL A 241 -3.67 22.65 5.21
CA VAL A 241 -4.19 21.34 5.65
C VAL A 241 -3.81 21.16 7.12
N ASP A 242 -4.80 20.90 7.96
CA ASP A 242 -4.59 20.45 9.34
C ASP A 242 -4.25 18.95 9.34
N LEU A 243 -3.05 18.57 9.79
CA LEU A 243 -2.64 17.16 9.83
C LEU A 243 -3.36 16.34 10.90
N GLU A 244 -3.90 16.99 11.93
CA GLU A 244 -4.60 16.32 13.03
C GLU A 244 -6.05 16.04 12.64
N ASN A 245 -6.73 17.01 12.01
CA ASN A 245 -8.11 16.88 11.56
C ASN A 245 -8.28 17.43 10.12
N PRO A 246 -7.78 16.72 9.10
CA PRO A 246 -7.89 17.20 7.73
C PRO A 246 -9.35 17.14 7.25
N GLU A 247 -9.82 18.20 6.58
CA GLU A 247 -11.21 18.27 6.06
C GLU A 247 -11.51 17.13 5.08
N THR A 248 -10.54 16.82 4.22
CA THR A 248 -10.55 15.63 3.36
C THR A 248 -9.60 14.61 3.98
N PRO A 249 -9.99 13.32 4.10
CA PRO A 249 -9.12 12.27 4.65
C PRO A 249 -7.73 12.34 4.02
N LEU A 250 -6.67 12.29 4.81
CA LEU A 250 -5.27 12.34 4.36
C LEU A 250 -4.62 10.96 4.53
N GLU A 251 -4.67 10.16 3.47
CA GLU A 251 -4.27 8.76 3.48
C GLU A 251 -3.56 8.39 2.17
N ASP A 252 -2.74 7.34 2.19
CA ASP A 252 -2.09 6.78 0.99
C ASP A 252 -2.90 5.67 0.32
N LYS A 253 -4.05 5.31 0.89
CA LYS A 253 -5.06 4.42 0.31
C LYS A 253 -6.22 5.24 -0.26
N LEU A 254 -7.05 4.59 -1.07
CA LEU A 254 -8.27 5.19 -1.59
C LEU A 254 -9.23 5.49 -0.41
N PRO A 255 -9.70 6.73 -0.22
CA PRO A 255 -10.63 7.05 0.86
C PRO A 255 -11.98 6.35 0.72
N ASP A 256 -12.61 6.02 1.85
CA ASP A 256 -13.93 5.35 1.91
C ASP A 256 -15.04 6.13 1.18
N ALA A 257 -14.88 7.44 0.98
CA ALA A 257 -15.81 8.26 0.18
C ALA A 257 -15.94 7.81 -1.28
N PHE A 258 -15.00 7.01 -1.78
CA PHE A 258 -15.03 6.41 -3.12
C PHE A 258 -15.59 4.97 -3.13
N GLU A 259 -15.83 4.36 -1.97
CA GLU A 259 -16.40 3.01 -1.85
C GLU A 259 -17.73 2.86 -2.63
N PRO A 260 -18.67 3.83 -2.61
CA PRO A 260 -19.90 3.72 -3.40
C PRO A 260 -19.65 3.55 -4.90
N ILE A 261 -18.58 4.14 -5.44
CA ILE A 261 -18.21 4.02 -6.86
C ILE A 261 -17.69 2.62 -7.15
N MET A 262 -16.80 2.10 -6.30
CA MET A 262 -16.28 0.73 -6.42
C MET A 262 -17.41 -0.30 -6.32
N ASN A 263 -18.32 -0.10 -5.38
CA ASN A 263 -19.54 -0.88 -5.21
C ASN A 263 -20.41 -0.87 -6.47
N TRP A 264 -20.64 0.30 -7.05
CA TRP A 264 -21.40 0.44 -8.30
C TRP A 264 -20.74 -0.31 -9.47
N VAL A 265 -19.41 -0.20 -9.62
CA VAL A 265 -18.64 -0.93 -10.66
C VAL A 265 -18.76 -2.44 -10.45
N SER A 266 -18.67 -2.92 -9.21
CA SER A 266 -18.84 -4.35 -8.90
C SER A 266 -20.24 -4.87 -9.28
N ALA A 267 -21.30 -4.09 -9.03
CA ALA A 267 -22.66 -4.45 -9.42
C ALA A 267 -22.83 -4.44 -10.95
N TRP A 268 -22.18 -3.52 -11.66
CA TRP A 268 -22.16 -3.51 -13.12
C TRP A 268 -21.50 -4.79 -13.66
N LEU A 269 -20.33 -5.17 -13.13
CA LEU A 269 -19.64 -6.41 -13.50
C LEU A 269 -20.52 -7.64 -13.22
N ALA A 270 -21.22 -7.68 -12.10
CA ALA A 270 -22.13 -8.76 -11.75
C ALA A 270 -23.27 -8.90 -12.76
N LYS A 271 -23.82 -7.77 -13.23
CA LYS A 271 -24.86 -7.75 -14.25
C LYS A 271 -24.34 -8.30 -15.57
N GLU A 272 -23.17 -7.84 -16.03
CA GLU A 272 -22.59 -8.30 -17.30
C GLU A 272 -22.12 -9.77 -17.24
N ASN A 273 -21.82 -10.30 -16.04
CA ASN A 273 -21.52 -11.72 -15.83
C ASN A 273 -22.77 -12.59 -15.58
N GLY A 274 -23.98 -12.02 -15.66
CA GLY A 274 -25.23 -12.76 -15.44
C GLY A 274 -25.48 -13.21 -13.99
N VAL A 275 -24.73 -12.68 -13.02
CA VAL A 275 -24.91 -12.96 -11.59
C VAL A 275 -26.15 -12.24 -11.05
N ILE A 276 -26.46 -11.07 -11.59
CA ILE A 276 -27.68 -10.31 -11.29
C ILE A 276 -28.35 -9.84 -12.59
N ASP A 277 -29.67 -9.62 -12.55
CA ASP A 277 -30.40 -9.09 -13.70
C ASP A 277 -30.46 -7.55 -13.70
N GLY A 278 -30.94 -6.96 -14.80
CA GLY A 278 -31.09 -5.51 -14.94
C GLY A 278 -31.96 -4.84 -13.86
N PRO A 279 -33.14 -5.39 -13.50
CA PRO A 279 -33.94 -4.88 -12.40
C PRO A 279 -33.22 -4.90 -11.04
N SER A 280 -32.49 -5.97 -10.73
CA SER A 280 -31.70 -6.06 -9.50
C SER A 280 -30.55 -5.07 -9.50
N PHE A 281 -29.88 -4.88 -10.65
CA PHE A 281 -28.86 -3.85 -10.81
C PHE A 281 -29.42 -2.44 -10.54
N ALA A 282 -30.56 -2.08 -11.14
CA ALA A 282 -31.19 -0.78 -10.92
C ALA A 282 -31.57 -0.56 -9.45
N LYS A 283 -32.04 -1.60 -8.75
CA LYS A 283 -32.36 -1.52 -7.32
C LYS A 283 -31.12 -1.34 -6.46
N LEU A 284 -30.06 -2.13 -6.70
CA LEU A 284 -28.80 -2.05 -5.94
C LEU A 284 -28.10 -0.71 -6.12
N THR A 285 -28.06 -0.21 -7.36
CA THR A 285 -27.38 1.04 -7.70
C THR A 285 -28.15 2.30 -7.30
N ALA A 286 -29.40 2.18 -6.86
CA ALA A 286 -30.13 3.28 -6.22
C ALA A 286 -29.56 3.63 -4.83
N GLU A 287 -28.98 2.65 -4.13
CA GLU A 287 -28.33 2.83 -2.83
C GLU A 287 -26.94 2.15 -2.80
N PRO A 288 -25.93 2.68 -3.53
CA PRO A 288 -24.65 2.01 -3.72
C PRO A 288 -23.84 1.75 -2.44
N THR A 289 -24.13 2.49 -1.36
CA THR A 289 -23.52 2.30 -0.03
C THR A 289 -23.93 0.99 0.64
N GLN A 290 -25.00 0.33 0.20
CA GLN A 290 -25.46 -0.95 0.74
C GLN A 290 -24.93 -2.16 -0.03
N ILE A 291 -24.25 -1.93 -1.14
CA ILE A 291 -23.69 -3.00 -1.95
C ILE A 291 -22.44 -3.55 -1.25
N ASN A 292 -22.36 -4.86 -1.11
CA ASN A 292 -21.13 -5.52 -0.65
C ASN A 292 -20.33 -6.01 -1.88
N ALA A 293 -19.32 -5.23 -2.30
CA ALA A 293 -18.50 -5.57 -3.45
C ALA A 293 -17.79 -6.92 -3.28
N ALA A 294 -17.29 -7.27 -2.09
CA ALA A 294 -16.60 -8.54 -1.86
C ALA A 294 -17.52 -9.74 -2.10
N ALA A 295 -18.74 -9.70 -1.56
CA ALA A 295 -19.74 -10.75 -1.76
C ALA A 295 -20.21 -10.86 -3.22
N ILE A 296 -20.21 -9.74 -3.96
CA ILE A 296 -20.50 -9.74 -5.39
C ILE A 296 -19.34 -10.40 -6.17
N MET A 297 -18.10 -10.00 -5.89
CA MET A 297 -16.93 -10.53 -6.58
C MET A 297 -16.74 -12.02 -6.32
N GLU A 298 -17.05 -12.49 -5.11
CA GLU A 298 -17.06 -13.92 -4.78
C GLU A 298 -18.04 -14.70 -5.67
N LYS A 299 -19.23 -14.16 -5.95
CA LYS A 299 -20.23 -14.78 -6.84
C LYS A 299 -19.82 -14.76 -8.31
N ILE A 300 -19.06 -13.76 -8.74
CA ILE A 300 -18.50 -13.70 -10.10
C ILE A 300 -17.41 -14.77 -10.27
N GLY A 301 -16.71 -15.11 -9.19
CA GLY A 301 -15.66 -16.12 -9.16
C GLY A 301 -14.29 -15.59 -9.58
N GLU A 302 -13.34 -16.51 -9.78
CA GLU A 302 -11.92 -16.20 -10.06
C GLU A 302 -11.62 -15.84 -11.52
N LYS A 303 -12.55 -15.18 -12.21
CA LYS A 303 -12.29 -14.68 -13.56
C LYS A 303 -11.26 -13.55 -13.52
N ALA A 304 -10.29 -13.58 -14.44
CA ALA A 304 -9.22 -12.59 -14.48
C ALA A 304 -9.72 -11.16 -14.81
N LEU A 305 -10.59 -11.00 -15.82
CA LEU A 305 -11.01 -9.68 -16.30
C LEU A 305 -11.77 -8.84 -15.23
N PRO A 306 -12.77 -9.36 -14.50
CA PRO A 306 -13.41 -8.62 -13.41
C PRO A 306 -12.43 -8.10 -12.35
N GLN A 307 -11.42 -8.90 -11.99
CA GLN A 307 -10.39 -8.50 -11.03
C GLN A 307 -9.52 -7.38 -11.58
N ILE A 308 -9.10 -7.47 -12.85
CA ILE A 308 -8.37 -6.42 -13.55
C ILE A 308 -9.17 -5.11 -13.57
N VAL A 309 -10.46 -5.16 -13.87
CA VAL A 309 -11.34 -3.97 -13.88
C VAL A 309 -11.41 -3.33 -12.50
N MET A 310 -11.66 -4.12 -11.45
CA MET A 310 -11.74 -3.61 -10.07
C MET A 310 -10.41 -3.02 -9.58
N MET A 311 -9.30 -3.69 -9.86
CA MET A 311 -7.97 -3.18 -9.51
C MET A 311 -7.65 -1.88 -10.24
N SER A 312 -7.95 -1.82 -11.54
CA SER A 312 -7.71 -0.63 -12.38
C SER A 312 -8.57 0.55 -11.92
N ALA A 313 -9.85 0.32 -11.60
CA ALA A 313 -10.74 1.35 -11.08
C ALA A 313 -10.24 1.93 -9.75
N GLY A 314 -9.86 1.06 -8.80
CA GLY A 314 -9.32 1.48 -7.51
C GLY A 314 -8.01 2.25 -7.65
N PHE A 315 -7.12 1.79 -8.54
CA PHE A 315 -5.87 2.47 -8.86
C PHE A 315 -6.11 3.86 -9.44
N MET A 316 -6.97 3.99 -10.46
CA MET A 316 -7.25 5.28 -11.11
C MET A 316 -7.84 6.30 -10.14
N LEU A 317 -8.79 5.88 -9.30
CA LEU A 317 -9.37 6.75 -8.28
C LEU A 317 -8.32 7.18 -7.24
N LYS A 318 -7.45 6.27 -6.80
CA LYS A 318 -6.39 6.56 -5.83
C LYS A 318 -5.38 7.56 -6.39
N GLU A 319 -4.89 7.32 -7.60
CA GLU A 319 -3.92 8.21 -8.25
C GLU A 319 -4.50 9.62 -8.46
N ALA A 320 -5.77 9.70 -8.87
CA ALA A 320 -6.44 10.98 -9.03
C ALA A 320 -6.70 11.68 -7.69
N TYR A 321 -7.10 10.94 -6.66
CA TYR A 321 -7.19 11.48 -5.31
C TYR A 321 -5.85 12.08 -4.84
N LEU A 322 -4.74 11.34 -4.98
CA LEU A 322 -3.41 11.83 -4.61
C LEU A 322 -2.99 13.05 -5.45
N HIS A 323 -3.35 13.08 -6.73
CA HIS A 323 -3.05 14.20 -7.62
C HIS A 323 -3.81 15.47 -7.19
N TYR A 324 -5.10 15.39 -6.91
CA TYR A 324 -5.94 16.57 -6.67
C TYR A 324 -6.09 16.99 -5.21
N TYR A 325 -5.71 16.14 -4.24
CA TYR A 325 -5.81 16.47 -2.82
C TYR A 325 -5.27 17.88 -2.49
N PRO A 326 -5.96 18.72 -1.70
CA PRO A 326 -7.25 18.45 -1.03
C PRO A 326 -8.51 18.79 -1.86
N ASP A 327 -8.38 19.23 -3.11
CA ASP A 327 -9.49 19.68 -3.98
C ASP A 327 -10.20 18.48 -4.64
N ILE A 328 -10.86 17.64 -3.84
CA ILE A 328 -11.51 16.41 -4.30
C ILE A 328 -12.99 16.68 -4.62
N PRO A 329 -13.48 16.30 -5.83
CA PRO A 329 -14.89 16.46 -6.15
C PRO A 329 -15.78 15.55 -5.30
N TYR A 330 -16.97 16.04 -4.93
CA TYR A 330 -17.96 15.25 -4.23
C TYR A 330 -18.47 14.06 -5.08
N THR A 331 -18.52 12.87 -4.49
CA THR A 331 -18.87 11.61 -5.16
C THR A 331 -20.35 11.19 -4.98
N GLY A 332 -21.04 11.71 -3.96
CA GLY A 332 -22.24 11.07 -3.40
C GLY A 332 -23.51 10.99 -4.29
N TYR A 333 -23.72 11.89 -5.25
CA TYR A 333 -24.92 11.86 -6.12
C TYR A 333 -24.66 11.39 -7.55
N GLN A 334 -23.40 11.17 -7.92
CA GLN A 334 -22.97 10.93 -9.30
C GLN A 334 -22.22 9.62 -9.44
N VAL A 335 -22.51 8.67 -8.56
CA VAL A 335 -21.81 7.38 -8.45
C VAL A 335 -21.82 6.63 -9.79
N GLY A 336 -22.96 6.58 -10.48
CA GLY A 336 -23.05 5.95 -11.80
C GLY A 336 -22.24 6.67 -12.89
N GLU A 337 -22.19 8.01 -12.86
CA GLU A 337 -21.38 8.79 -13.81
C GLU A 337 -19.88 8.55 -13.61
N TRP A 338 -19.44 8.44 -12.35
CA TRP A 338 -18.08 8.02 -12.01
C TRP A 338 -17.81 6.59 -12.47
N GLY A 339 -18.74 5.67 -12.23
CA GLY A 339 -18.62 4.28 -12.65
C GLY A 339 -18.49 4.14 -14.16
N TYR A 340 -19.32 4.83 -14.94
CA TYR A 340 -19.22 4.82 -16.40
C TYR A 340 -17.94 5.47 -16.92
N ALA A 341 -17.48 6.57 -16.32
CA ALA A 341 -16.21 7.19 -16.68
C ALA A 341 -15.02 6.24 -16.47
N LEU A 342 -15.02 5.48 -15.36
CA LEU A 342 -13.99 4.46 -15.09
C LEU A 342 -14.06 3.30 -16.08
N LEU A 343 -15.25 2.75 -16.31
CA LEU A 343 -15.44 1.62 -17.23
C LEU A 343 -15.02 2.00 -18.66
N ASP A 344 -15.32 3.21 -19.12
CA ASP A 344 -14.90 3.70 -20.44
C ASP A 344 -13.38 3.77 -20.56
N LEU A 345 -12.68 4.32 -19.55
CA LEU A 345 -11.22 4.37 -19.53
C LEU A 345 -10.59 2.98 -19.48
N ILE A 346 -11.15 2.09 -18.68
CA ILE A 346 -10.66 0.72 -18.56
C ILE A 346 -10.89 -0.04 -19.87
N GLN A 347 -12.04 0.13 -20.52
CA GLN A 347 -12.32 -0.47 -21.83
C GLN A 347 -11.32 0.04 -22.89
N ALA A 348 -11.04 1.34 -22.91
CA ALA A 348 -10.03 1.91 -23.82
C ALA A 348 -8.64 1.33 -23.53
N TYR A 349 -8.28 1.18 -22.26
CA TYR A 349 -7.01 0.58 -21.84
C TYR A 349 -6.91 -0.90 -22.23
N THR A 350 -7.95 -1.71 -22.01
CA THR A 350 -7.94 -3.13 -22.40
C THR A 350 -7.82 -3.28 -23.91
N LYS A 351 -8.52 -2.44 -24.70
CA LYS A 351 -8.39 -2.43 -26.17
C LYS A 351 -6.97 -2.08 -26.60
N HIS A 352 -6.33 -1.11 -25.93
CA HIS A 352 -4.93 -0.75 -26.18
C HIS A 352 -3.95 -1.86 -25.82
N ALA A 353 -4.23 -2.60 -24.74
CA ALA A 353 -3.40 -3.71 -24.24
C ALA A 353 -3.70 -5.05 -24.95
N GLU A 354 -4.50 -5.06 -26.02
CA GLU A 354 -4.93 -6.27 -26.74
C GLU A 354 -5.63 -7.30 -25.84
N ILE A 355 -6.26 -6.84 -24.76
CA ILE A 355 -7.09 -7.66 -23.87
C ILE A 355 -8.53 -7.56 -24.38
N GLU A 356 -9.13 -8.72 -24.69
CA GLU A 356 -10.51 -8.78 -25.18
C GLU A 356 -11.49 -8.24 -24.12
N TRP A 357 -12.31 -7.28 -24.54
CA TRP A 357 -13.39 -6.76 -23.71
C TRP A 357 -14.62 -7.64 -23.88
N GLU A 358 -14.80 -8.56 -22.93
CA GLU A 358 -15.88 -9.57 -22.96
C GLU A 358 -17.26 -9.00 -22.59
N TYR A 359 -17.36 -7.73 -22.20
CA TYR A 359 -18.62 -7.12 -21.76
C TYR A 359 -19.32 -6.37 -22.90
N GLY A 360 -20.62 -6.13 -22.72
CA GLY A 360 -21.40 -5.38 -23.70
C GLY A 360 -20.88 -3.96 -23.93
N LYS A 361 -21.42 -3.32 -24.98
CA LYS A 361 -21.12 -1.91 -25.28
C LYS A 361 -21.59 -1.02 -24.12
N LEU A 362 -20.70 -0.16 -23.63
CA LEU A 362 -21.05 0.84 -22.62
C LEU A 362 -22.04 1.86 -23.20
N PRO A 363 -22.96 2.40 -22.38
CA PRO A 363 -23.81 3.49 -22.81
C PRO A 363 -22.96 4.72 -23.15
N ALA A 364 -23.48 5.57 -24.04
CA ALA A 364 -22.84 6.85 -24.33
C ALA A 364 -22.69 7.67 -23.03
N LEU A 365 -21.49 8.20 -22.80
CA LEU A 365 -21.21 8.98 -21.59
C LEU A 365 -22.05 10.24 -21.56
N SER A 366 -22.64 10.54 -20.40
CA SER A 366 -23.26 11.83 -20.17
C SER A 366 -22.20 12.94 -20.10
N GLY A 367 -22.60 14.21 -20.24
CA GLY A 367 -21.68 15.34 -20.05
C GLY A 367 -21.02 15.38 -18.67
N THR A 368 -21.64 14.77 -17.64
CA THR A 368 -21.03 14.66 -16.31
C THR A 368 -19.96 13.57 -16.30
N ALA A 369 -20.25 12.38 -16.83
CA ALA A 369 -19.26 11.29 -16.94
C ALA A 369 -18.04 11.72 -17.78
N ILE A 370 -18.24 12.47 -18.87
CA ILE A 370 -17.13 13.02 -19.68
C ILE A 370 -16.21 13.89 -18.81
N ARG A 371 -16.75 14.79 -18.00
CA ARG A 371 -15.93 15.62 -17.09
C ARG A 371 -15.21 14.77 -16.03
N ARG A 372 -15.81 13.68 -15.54
CA ARG A 372 -15.15 12.76 -14.59
C ARG A 372 -14.01 12.01 -15.26
N ARG A 373 -14.21 11.56 -16.50
CA ARG A 373 -13.20 10.93 -17.34
C ARG A 373 -12.02 11.87 -17.57
N GLU A 374 -12.27 13.11 -17.98
CA GLU A 374 -11.23 14.13 -18.18
C GLU A 374 -10.44 14.38 -16.88
N TRP A 375 -11.14 14.51 -15.75
CA TRP A 375 -10.50 14.68 -14.45
C TRP A 375 -9.55 13.52 -14.10
N LEU A 376 -9.96 12.27 -14.35
CA LEU A 376 -9.12 11.08 -14.15
C LEU A 376 -7.90 11.07 -15.09
N VAL A 377 -8.12 11.37 -16.38
CA VAL A 377 -7.08 11.40 -17.41
C VAL A 377 -6.03 12.48 -17.13
N ASP A 378 -6.43 13.63 -16.61
CA ASP A 378 -5.50 14.71 -16.26
C ASP A 378 -4.59 14.35 -15.07
N ALA A 379 -5.08 13.52 -14.14
CA ALA A 379 -4.27 13.04 -13.03
C ALA A 379 -3.28 11.93 -13.41
N ILE A 380 -3.58 11.20 -14.49
CA ILE A 380 -2.85 10.00 -14.92
C ILE A 380 -2.44 10.21 -16.38
N PRO A 381 -1.33 10.92 -16.64
CA PRO A 381 -0.92 11.30 -17.99
C PRO A 381 -0.81 10.12 -18.97
N GLU A 382 -0.48 8.93 -18.48
CA GLU A 382 -0.40 7.69 -19.26
C GLU A 382 -1.73 7.32 -19.93
N LEU A 383 -2.87 7.75 -19.36
CA LEU A 383 -4.19 7.53 -19.96
C LEU A 383 -4.47 8.47 -21.13
N LYS A 384 -3.75 9.59 -21.28
CA LYS A 384 -3.96 10.52 -22.41
C LYS A 384 -3.67 9.86 -23.74
N ASP A 385 -2.57 9.12 -23.81
CA ASP A 385 -2.17 8.41 -25.03
C ASP A 385 -3.13 7.28 -25.37
N VAL A 386 -3.66 6.59 -24.35
CA VAL A 386 -4.68 5.55 -24.51
C VAL A 386 -5.93 6.15 -25.13
N VAL A 387 -6.48 7.21 -24.52
CA VAL A 387 -7.72 7.86 -24.99
C VAL A 387 -7.57 8.41 -26.41
N ASN A 388 -6.44 9.06 -26.72
CA ASN A 388 -6.20 9.66 -28.04
C ASN A 388 -6.07 8.60 -29.15
N LYS A 389 -5.39 7.48 -28.89
CA LYS A 389 -5.24 6.39 -29.87
C LYS A 389 -6.54 5.64 -30.11
N THR A 390 -7.35 5.43 -29.08
CA THR A 390 -8.66 4.79 -29.24
C THR A 390 -9.60 5.66 -30.07
N ALA A 391 -9.58 6.99 -29.88
CA ALA A 391 -10.39 7.92 -30.67
C ALA A 391 -9.97 7.94 -32.16
N ALA A 392 -8.66 7.89 -32.45
CA ALA A 392 -8.16 7.85 -33.83
C ALA A 392 -8.51 6.54 -34.57
N GLY A 393 -8.51 5.40 -33.86
CA GLY A 393 -8.90 4.11 -34.44
C GLY A 393 -10.41 3.97 -34.71
N GLU A 394 -11.25 4.78 -34.08
CA GLU A 394 -12.70 4.85 -34.36
C GLU A 394 -13.04 5.78 -35.54
N GLU A 395 -12.11 6.62 -36.00
CA GLU A 395 -12.27 7.44 -37.22
C GLU A 395 -11.84 6.71 -38.50
N GLU A 396 -11.12 5.58 -38.38
CA GLU A 396 -10.63 4.76 -39.50
C GLU A 396 -11.48 3.51 -39.79
N GLU A 397 -12.45 3.18 -38.92
CA GLU A 397 -13.50 2.15 -39.13
C GLU A 397 -14.85 2.78 -39.50
#